data_AF-A0A951EKS0-F1
#
_entry.id   AF-A0A951EKS0-F1
#
_cell.length_a   1.000
_cell.length_b   1.000
_cell.length_c   1.000
_cell.angle_alpha   90.00
_cell.angle_beta   90.00
_cell.angle_gamma   90.00
#
_symmetry.space_group_name_H-M   'P 1'
#
loop_
_entity.id
_entity.type
_entity.pdbx_description
1 polymer ?
#
loop_
_entity_poly.entity_id
_entity_poly.type
_entity_poly.pdbx_seq_one_letter_code
_entity_poly.pdbx_strand_id
1 'polypeptide(L)'
;ARTGVPPARPAGLGALVADSQPPAVPLAWLATLLVGGLVAVPGRPWQGPLAVGLAALAVLALSAHTHRRFGGVTGDVLGATTELTTTVVLAVCALGVSHSAG
;
A
#
# COMPACT_ATOMS: atom_id res chain seq x y z
N ALA A 1 5.29 33.09 32.93
CA ALA A 1 5.79 32.85 31.56
C ALA A 1 6.17 31.38 31.45
N ARG A 2 5.53 30.65 30.53
CA ARG A 2 5.68 29.20 30.34
C ARG A 2 6.88 28.93 29.44
N THR A 3 7.97 28.45 30.03
CA THR A 3 9.15 27.91 29.33
C THR A 3 8.78 26.54 28.76
N GLY A 4 8.18 26.55 27.57
CA GLY A 4 7.88 25.34 26.80
C GLY A 4 8.95 25.10 25.75
N VAL A 5 9.64 23.97 25.89
CA VAL A 5 10.74 23.42 25.08
C VAL A 5 10.45 23.50 23.56
N PRO A 6 11.45 23.80 22.70
CA PRO A 6 11.27 23.92 21.25
C PRO A 6 10.83 22.59 20.60
N PRO A 7 9.95 22.61 19.58
CA PRO A 7 9.47 21.40 18.93
C PRO A 7 10.42 20.96 17.80
N ALA A 8 10.92 19.72 17.85
CA ALA A 8 11.72 19.14 16.76
C ALA A 8 11.50 17.61 16.69
N ARG A 9 10.40 17.22 16.03
CA ARG A 9 10.01 15.90 15.45
C ARG A 9 10.82 14.65 15.88
N PRO A 10 10.12 13.64 16.44
CA PRO A 10 10.21 12.31 15.84
C PRO A 10 8.84 11.57 15.84
N ALA A 11 8.56 10.80 14.78
CA ALA A 11 7.46 9.84 14.70
C ALA A 11 6.03 10.39 14.60
N GLY A 12 5.49 10.41 13.39
CA GLY A 12 4.03 10.33 13.21
C GLY A 12 3.51 8.97 13.72
N LEU A 13 2.21 8.88 14.05
CA LEU A 13 1.58 7.65 14.54
C LEU A 13 1.89 6.42 13.66
N GLY A 14 2.05 6.59 12.34
CA GLY A 14 2.41 5.51 11.42
C GLY A 14 3.80 4.92 11.66
N ALA A 15 4.77 5.71 12.14
CA ALA A 15 6.09 5.20 12.50
C ALA A 15 6.05 4.40 13.82
N LEU A 16 5.25 4.85 14.80
CA LEU A 16 5.07 4.13 16.07
C LEU A 16 4.33 2.79 15.88
N VAL A 17 3.37 2.73 14.96
CA VAL A 17 2.68 1.49 14.59
C VAL A 17 3.55 0.57 13.73
N ALA A 18 4.31 1.13 12.78
CA ALA A 18 5.24 0.35 11.95
C ALA A 18 6.35 -0.29 12.79
N ASP A 19 6.83 0.40 13.84
CA ASP A 19 7.89 -0.10 14.73
C ASP A 19 7.38 -1.14 15.76
N SER A 20 6.07 -1.19 15.99
CA SER A 20 5.44 -2.16 16.91
C SER A 20 4.91 -3.42 16.22
N GLN A 21 4.87 -3.45 14.88
CA GLN A 21 4.39 -4.61 14.13
C GLN A 21 5.58 -5.44 13.59
N PRO A 22 5.64 -6.75 13.88
CA PRO A 22 6.67 -7.59 13.31
C PRO A 22 6.58 -7.57 11.77
N PRO A 23 7.71 -7.53 11.04
CA PRO A 23 7.73 -7.52 9.58
C PRO A 23 7.06 -8.76 8.97
N ALA A 24 6.89 -9.82 9.76
CA ALA A 24 6.14 -11.01 9.38
C ALA A 24 4.66 -10.73 9.06
N VAL A 25 4.03 -9.75 9.72
CA VAL A 25 2.60 -9.46 9.53
C VAL A 25 2.29 -8.89 8.13
N PRO A 26 2.95 -7.82 7.65
CA PRO A 26 2.74 -7.34 6.28
C PRO A 26 3.15 -8.37 5.21
N LEU A 27 4.20 -9.17 5.47
CA LEU A 27 4.58 -10.27 4.57
C LEU A 27 3.50 -11.37 4.49
N ALA A 28 2.92 -11.76 5.64
CA ALA A 28 1.83 -12.73 5.68
C ALA A 28 0.58 -12.24 4.94
N TRP A 29 0.22 -10.96 5.12
CA TRP A 29 -0.88 -10.36 4.37
C TRP A 29 -0.59 -10.29 2.87
N LEU A 30 0.61 -9.89 2.47
CA LEU A 30 1.00 -9.88 1.06
C LEU A 30 0.91 -11.28 0.45
N ALA A 31 1.42 -12.31 1.12
CA ALA A 31 1.31 -13.70 0.68
C ALA A 31 -0.16 -14.15 0.57
N THR A 32 -0.99 -13.80 1.56
CA THR A 32 -2.42 -14.11 1.56
C THR A 32 -3.14 -13.44 0.38
N LEU A 33 -2.82 -12.18 0.08
CA LEU A 33 -3.39 -11.45 -1.05
C LEU A 33 -2.92 -12.01 -2.39
N LEU A 34 -1.66 -12.43 -2.51
CA LEU A 34 -1.14 -13.08 -3.72
C LEU A 34 -1.86 -14.41 -3.98
N VAL A 35 -2.06 -15.23 -2.95
CA VAL A 35 -2.78 -16.50 -3.07
C VAL A 35 -4.27 -16.28 -3.34
N GLY A 36 -4.92 -15.37 -2.59
CA GLY A 36 -6.32 -15.02 -2.78
C GLY A 36 -6.60 -14.37 -4.15
N GLY A 37 -5.61 -13.66 -4.71
CA GLY A 37 -5.68 -13.10 -6.05
C GLY A 37 -5.84 -14.15 -7.14
N LEU A 38 -5.40 -15.40 -6.93
CA LEU A 38 -5.52 -16.47 -7.92
C LEU A 38 -6.96 -16.78 -8.31
N VAL A 39 -7.92 -16.49 -7.43
CA VAL A 39 -9.35 -16.72 -7.68
C VAL A 39 -10.12 -15.44 -7.98
N ALA A 40 -9.45 -14.29 -8.03
CA ALA A 40 -10.09 -12.98 -8.19
C ALA A 40 -10.71 -12.77 -9.57
N VAL A 41 -10.14 -13.38 -10.62
CA VAL A 41 -10.67 -13.31 -11.98
C VAL A 41 -10.89 -14.72 -12.54
N PRO A 42 -12.15 -15.13 -12.80
CA PRO A 42 -12.45 -16.42 -13.41
C PRO A 42 -11.71 -16.61 -14.74
N GLY A 43 -11.04 -17.76 -14.89
CA GLY A 43 -10.30 -18.11 -16.11
C GLY A 43 -8.93 -17.44 -16.27
N ARG A 44 -8.53 -16.52 -15.38
CA ARG A 44 -7.25 -15.80 -15.47
C ARG A 44 -6.59 -15.62 -14.10
N PRO A 45 -6.08 -16.73 -13.51
CA PRO A 45 -5.56 -16.72 -12.15
C PRO A 45 -4.34 -15.82 -11.96
N TRP A 46 -3.63 -15.46 -13.03
CA TRP A 46 -2.47 -14.58 -12.97
C TRP A 46 -2.82 -13.10 -12.77
N GLN A 47 -4.06 -12.68 -13.04
CA GLN A 47 -4.43 -11.26 -13.01
C GLN A 47 -4.50 -10.70 -11.60
N GLY A 48 -5.03 -11.45 -10.63
CA GLY A 48 -5.08 -11.01 -9.24
C GLY A 48 -3.70 -10.86 -8.61
N PRO A 49 -2.78 -11.84 -8.70
CA PRO A 49 -1.41 -11.69 -8.21
C PRO A 49 -0.67 -10.54 -8.88
N LEU A 50 -0.88 -10.33 -10.20
CA LEU A 50 -0.28 -9.22 -10.92
C LEU A 50 -0.81 -7.86 -10.44
N ALA A 51 -2.12 -7.75 -10.19
CA ALA A 51 -2.73 -6.56 -9.60
C ALA A 51 -2.18 -6.25 -8.21
N VAL A 52 -2.05 -7.27 -7.35
CA VAL A 52 -1.46 -7.15 -6.00
C VAL A 52 0.00 -6.70 -6.08
N GLY A 53 0.79 -7.29 -6.99
CA GLY A 53 2.19 -6.92 -7.19
C GLY A 53 2.36 -5.47 -7.65
N LEU A 54 1.56 -5.02 -8.62
CA LEU A 54 1.59 -3.64 -9.11
C LEU A 54 1.16 -2.65 -8.02
N ALA A 55 0.12 -2.98 -7.25
CA ALA A 55 -0.33 -2.15 -6.14
C ALA A 55 0.75 -2.03 -5.05
N ALA A 56 1.41 -3.14 -4.68
CA ALA A 56 2.51 -3.12 -3.73
C ALA A 56 3.68 -2.23 -4.19
N LEU A 57 4.07 -2.33 -5.47
CA LEU A 57 5.11 -1.46 -6.04
C LEU A 57 4.71 0.02 -6.01
N ALA A 58 3.46 0.33 -6.33
CA ALA A 58 2.95 1.71 -6.32
C ALA A 58 2.96 2.30 -4.90
N VAL A 59 2.56 1.51 -3.90
CA VAL A 59 2.63 1.90 -2.47
C VAL A 59 4.07 2.14 -2.04
N LEU A 60 5.00 1.22 -2.35
CA LEU A 60 6.41 1.37 -2.01
C LEU A 60 7.02 2.62 -2.65
N ALA A 61 6.72 2.88 -3.93
CA ALA A 61 7.19 4.05 -4.65
C ALA A 61 6.65 5.36 -4.05
N LEU A 62 5.35 5.40 -3.73
CA LEU A 62 4.72 6.55 -3.09
C LEU A 62 5.31 6.77 -1.70
N SER A 63 5.35 5.76 -0.83
CA SER A 63 5.95 5.86 0.50
C SER A 63 7.40 6.31 0.46
N ALA A 64 8.22 5.78 -0.46
CA ALA A 64 9.61 6.22 -0.64
C ALA A 64 9.69 7.67 -1.14
N HIS A 65 8.80 8.10 -2.04
CA HIS A 65 8.73 9.49 -2.49
C HIS A 65 8.35 10.43 -1.35
N THR A 66 7.29 10.10 -0.60
CA THR A 66 6.77 10.95 0.47
C THR A 66 7.76 11.00 1.65
N HIS A 67 8.44 9.90 1.96
CA HIS A 67 9.49 9.89 2.98
C HIS A 67 10.68 10.77 2.58
N ARG A 68 11.16 10.64 1.34
CA ARG A 68 12.27 11.47 0.82
C ARG A 68 11.91 12.95 0.73
N ARG A 69 10.65 13.27 0.45
CA ARG A 69 10.19 14.64 0.21
C ARG A 69 9.70 15.37 1.47
N PHE A 70 9.05 14.67 2.38
CA PHE A 70 8.38 15.27 3.55
C PHE A 70 9.00 14.83 4.89
N GLY A 71 9.95 13.88 4.89
CA GLY A 71 10.73 13.50 6.06
C GLY A 71 9.98 12.63 7.09
N GLY A 72 8.89 11.96 6.71
CA GLY A 72 8.18 11.04 7.59
C GLY A 72 6.92 10.41 6.99
N VAL A 73 6.34 9.45 7.72
CA VAL A 73 5.05 8.80 7.40
C VAL A 73 3.93 9.51 8.14
N THR A 74 3.12 10.28 7.42
CA THR A 74 1.90 10.93 7.91
C THR A 74 0.64 10.14 7.53
N GLY A 75 -0.49 10.40 8.20
CA GLY A 75 -1.74 9.67 7.96
C GLY A 75 -2.34 9.89 6.56
N ASP A 76 -2.01 11.00 5.91
CA ASP A 76 -2.33 11.29 4.51
C ASP A 76 -1.66 10.31 3.53
N VAL A 77 -0.46 9.84 3.83
CA VAL A 77 0.26 8.84 3.01
C VAL A 77 -0.43 7.49 3.10
N LEU A 78 -0.89 7.09 4.29
CA LEU A 78 -1.65 5.85 4.47
C LEU A 78 -3.01 5.91 3.76
N GLY A 79 -3.69 7.05 3.81
CA GLY A 79 -4.91 7.28 3.03
C GLY A 79 -4.66 7.17 1.53
N ALA A 80 -3.67 7.91 1.02
CA ALA A 80 -3.33 7.93 -0.40
C ALA A 80 -2.86 6.56 -0.94
N THR A 81 -2.08 5.81 -0.14
CA THR A 81 -1.64 4.45 -0.51
C THR A 81 -2.81 3.47 -0.57
N THR A 82 -3.79 3.59 0.33
CA THR A 82 -5.01 2.75 0.33
C THR A 82 -5.87 3.03 -0.89
N GLU A 83 -6.10 4.30 -1.22
CA GLU A 83 -6.82 4.69 -2.44
C GLU A 83 -6.08 4.22 -3.69
N LEU A 84 -4.76 4.45 -3.78
CA LEU A 84 -3.93 4.02 -4.91
C LEU A 84 -3.96 2.50 -5.10
N THR A 85 -3.84 1.73 -4.01
CA THR A 85 -3.93 0.26 -4.04
C THR A 85 -5.27 -0.18 -4.63
N THR A 86 -6.36 0.42 -4.15
CA THR A 86 -7.72 0.11 -4.60
C THR A 86 -7.89 0.45 -6.08
N THR A 87 -7.43 1.63 -6.51
CA THR A 87 -7.49 2.05 -7.91
C THR A 87 -6.70 1.12 -8.83
N VAL A 88 -5.47 0.75 -8.45
CA VAL A 88 -4.62 -0.14 -9.27
C VAL A 88 -5.27 -1.52 -9.39
N VAL A 89 -5.74 -2.09 -8.27
CA VAL A 89 -6.39 -3.41 -8.28
C VAL A 89 -7.66 -3.40 -9.14
N LEU A 90 -8.51 -2.39 -8.96
CA LEU A 90 -9.74 -2.26 -9.75
C LEU A 90 -9.44 -2.05 -11.24
N ALA A 91 -8.47 -1.20 -11.58
CA ALA A 91 -8.11 -0.94 -12.97
C ALA A 91 -7.57 -2.20 -13.66
N VAL A 92 -6.66 -2.94 -13.03
CA VAL A 92 -6.07 -4.16 -13.62
C VAL A 92 -7.13 -5.25 -13.79
N CYS A 93 -7.99 -5.46 -12.79
CA CYS A 93 -9.06 -6.44 -12.88
C CYS A 93 -10.12 -6.04 -13.94
N ALA A 94 -10.54 -4.77 -13.98
CA ALA A 94 -11.57 -4.29 -14.90
C ALA A 94 -11.09 -4.25 -16.36
N LEU A 95 -9.90 -3.70 -16.62
CA LEU A 95 -9.30 -3.66 -17.96
C LEU A 95 -8.93 -5.07 -18.47
N GLY A 96 -8.63 -5.97 -17.53
CA GLY A 96 -8.46 -7.39 -17.79
C GLY A 96 -9.72 -8.02 -18.38
N VAL A 97 -10.87 -7.80 -17.74
CA VAL A 97 -12.17 -8.34 -18.19
C VAL A 97 -12.58 -7.76 -19.55
N SER A 98 -12.34 -6.47 -19.79
CA SER A 98 -12.76 -5.81 -21.04
C SER A 98 -12.00 -6.30 -22.28
N HIS A 99 -10.75 -6.75 -22.16
CA HIS A 99 -9.99 -7.32 -23.29
C HIS A 99 -10.39 -8.76 -23.66
N SER A 100 -11.15 -9.45 -22.81
CA SER A 100 -11.59 -10.83 -23.05
C SER A 100 -13.04 -10.94 -23.53
N ALA A 101 -13.77 -9.83 -23.59
CA ALA A 101 -15.15 -9.75 -24.05
C ALA A 101 -15.28 -9.23 -25.50
N GLY A 102 -14.16 -9.10 -26.23
CA GLY A 102 -14.09 -8.66 -27.63
C GLY A 102 -13.74 -9.79 -28.58
#